data_AF-A0A1I2K0Q3-F1
#
_entry.id   AF-A0A1I2K0Q3-F1
#
_cell.length_a   1.000
_cell.length_b   1.000
_cell.length_c   1.000
_cell.angle_alpha   90.00
_cell.angle_beta   90.00
_cell.angle_gamma   90.00
#
_symmetry.space_group_name_H-M   'P 1'
#
loop_
_entity.id
_entity.type
_entity.pdbx_description
1 polymer ?
#
loop_
_entity_poly.entity_id
_entity_poly.type
_entity_poly.pdbx_seq_one_letter_code
_entity_poly.pdbx_strand_id
1 'polypeptide(L)'
;MSTKFNLKITSKEASWGIFIMIDADSIITDLPYSLDTIRISDEVYLHIDTNINLYEHELKLFVKAIMDNLNHILVYNRQGHRLIIKINNVIFPITDYQSEGFYYAMEGWLGLNFGFESKPVIYSFDKLQNKFIFEIPE
;
A
#
# COMPACT_ATOMS: atom_id res chain seq x y z
N MET A 1 9.22 -11.65 7.74
CA MET A 1 10.47 -10.86 7.75
C MET A 1 10.03 -9.50 7.27
N SER A 2 10.15 -8.49 8.13
CA SER A 2 9.52 -7.20 7.85
C SER A 2 10.22 -6.54 6.67
N THR A 3 9.45 -6.19 5.65
CA THR A 3 9.91 -5.50 4.46
C THR A 3 9.49 -4.05 4.56
N LYS A 4 10.44 -3.14 4.33
CA LYS A 4 10.19 -1.71 4.31
C LYS A 4 10.22 -1.19 2.88
N PHE A 5 9.24 -0.37 2.53
CA PHE A 5 9.19 0.35 1.27
C PHE A 5 9.04 1.85 1.51
N ASN A 6 9.76 2.65 0.74
CA ASN A 6 9.71 4.12 0.81
C ASN A 6 9.24 4.67 -0.53
N LEU A 7 8.03 5.25 -0.55
CA LEU A 7 7.59 6.11 -1.63
C LEU A 7 8.18 7.50 -1.43
N LYS A 8 8.83 8.03 -2.45
CA LYS A 8 9.28 9.42 -2.50
C LYS A 8 8.91 10.04 -3.85
N ILE A 9 8.06 11.06 -3.82
CA ILE A 9 7.65 11.82 -4.99
C ILE A 9 8.15 13.25 -4.82
N THR A 10 8.86 13.76 -5.82
CA THR A 10 9.35 15.14 -5.85
C THR A 10 9.09 15.73 -7.23
N SER A 11 8.50 16.91 -7.30
CA SER A 11 8.35 17.66 -8.55
C SER A 11 9.28 18.87 -8.54
N LYS A 12 9.87 19.21 -9.68
CA LYS A 12 10.58 20.49 -9.85
C LYS A 12 9.65 21.70 -9.80
N GLU A 13 8.35 21.45 -9.95
CA GLU A 13 7.31 22.47 -9.97
C GLU A 13 6.69 22.74 -8.60
N ALA A 14 7.01 21.91 -7.60
CA ALA A 14 6.50 22.00 -6.24
C ALA A 14 7.65 22.32 -5.27
N SER A 15 7.34 23.07 -4.20
CA SER A 15 8.27 23.33 -3.10
C SER A 15 8.33 22.19 -2.07
N TRP A 16 7.44 21.20 -2.20
CA TRP A 16 7.27 20.07 -1.30
C TRP A 16 7.07 18.77 -2.11
N GLY A 17 7.05 17.63 -1.44
CA GLY A 17 6.91 16.32 -2.07
C GLY A 17 6.09 15.37 -1.21
N ILE A 18 5.92 14.13 -1.68
CA ILE A 18 5.20 13.11 -0.91
C ILE A 18 6.20 12.07 -0.43
N PHE A 19 6.16 11.78 0.87
CA PHE A 19 6.94 10.73 1.49
C PHE A 19 6.04 9.81 2.33
N ILE A 20 6.04 8.53 1.99
CA ILE A 20 5.32 7.50 2.74
C ILE A 20 6.22 6.28 2.86
N MET A 21 6.50 5.86 4.09
CA MET A 21 7.15 4.59 4.38
C MET A 21 6.11 3.59 4.88
N ILE A 22 6.10 2.39 4.29
CA ILE A 22 5.33 1.25 4.78
C ILE A 22 6.32 0.21 5.31
N ASP A 23 6.07 -0.26 6.54
CA ASP A 23 6.72 -1.41 7.14
C ASP A 23 5.68 -2.51 7.30
N ALA A 24 5.86 -3.63 6.60
CA ALA A 24 4.87 -4.70 6.57
C ALA A 24 5.51 -6.08 6.43
N ASP A 25 4.75 -7.11 6.83
CA ASP A 25 5.08 -8.51 6.67
C ASP A 25 4.10 -9.20 5.73
N SER A 26 4.60 -10.20 5.00
CA SER A 26 3.77 -11.23 4.38
C SER A 26 3.82 -12.51 5.25
N ILE A 27 2.65 -12.99 5.67
CA ILE A 27 2.52 -14.15 6.56
C ILE A 27 1.65 -15.18 5.86
N ILE A 28 2.24 -16.33 5.54
CA ILE A 28 1.52 -17.48 5.00
C ILE A 28 1.06 -18.34 6.17
N THR A 29 -0.23 -18.69 6.22
CA THR A 29 -0.81 -19.45 7.32
C THR A 29 -1.98 -20.32 6.87
N ASP A 30 -2.14 -21.46 7.55
CA ASP A 30 -3.31 -22.34 7.44
C ASP A 30 -4.42 -22.00 8.44
N LEU A 31 -4.08 -21.17 9.43
CA LEU A 31 -4.98 -20.84 10.52
C LEU A 31 -6.15 -19.97 10.02
N PRO A 32 -7.31 -20.05 10.70
CA PRO A 32 -8.38 -19.09 10.49
C PRO A 32 -7.89 -17.67 10.81
N TYR A 33 -8.38 -16.69 10.06
CA TYR A 33 -8.03 -15.28 10.25
C TYR A 33 -8.60 -14.74 11.57
N SER A 34 -7.93 -13.75 12.17
CA SER A 34 -8.46 -13.04 13.34
C SER A 34 -9.57 -12.06 12.93
N LEU A 35 -10.45 -11.72 13.88
CA LEU A 35 -11.54 -10.74 13.69
C LEU A 35 -11.04 -9.36 13.24
N ASP A 36 -9.77 -9.04 13.50
CA ASP A 36 -9.15 -7.75 13.20
C ASP A 36 -8.46 -7.72 11.83
N THR A 37 -8.87 -8.59 10.90
CA THR A 37 -8.38 -8.60 9.52
C THR A 37 -9.47 -8.22 8.53
N ILE A 38 -9.07 -7.49 7.50
CA ILE A 38 -9.91 -7.10 6.38
C ILE A 38 -9.71 -8.14 5.29
N ARG A 39 -10.79 -8.83 4.93
CA ARG A 39 -10.77 -9.79 3.83
C ARG A 39 -10.68 -9.06 2.49
N ILE A 40 -9.64 -9.36 1.71
CA ILE A 40 -9.46 -8.83 0.35
C ILE A 40 -9.97 -9.85 -0.68
N SER A 41 -9.64 -11.12 -0.48
CA SER A 41 -10.15 -12.26 -1.24
C SER A 41 -10.29 -13.48 -0.32
N ASP A 42 -10.58 -14.66 -0.88
CA ASP A 42 -10.66 -15.91 -0.10
C ASP A 42 -9.31 -16.28 0.52
N GLU A 43 -8.22 -15.94 -0.16
CA GLU A 43 -6.86 -16.33 0.19
C GLU A 43 -6.01 -15.15 0.69
N VAL A 44 -6.42 -13.90 0.48
CA VAL A 44 -5.64 -12.71 0.83
C VAL A 44 -6.39 -11.83 1.84
N TYR A 45 -5.71 -11.48 2.93
CA TYR A 45 -6.22 -10.69 4.03
C TYR A 45 -5.25 -9.55 4.34
N LEU A 46 -5.79 -8.42 4.78
CA LEU A 46 -5.04 -7.26 5.25
C LEU A 46 -5.23 -7.14 6.76
N HIS A 47 -4.15 -7.07 7.51
CA HIS A 47 -4.16 -6.75 8.93
C HIS A 47 -3.37 -5.46 9.15
N ILE A 48 -3.91 -4.56 9.96
CA ILE A 48 -3.27 -3.30 10.30
C ILE A 48 -3.06 -3.29 11.81
N ASP A 49 -1.83 -3.03 12.23
CA ASP A 49 -1.51 -2.94 13.65
C ASP A 49 -2.36 -1.84 14.31
N THR A 50 -2.92 -2.13 15.49
CA THR A 50 -3.85 -1.25 16.23
C THR A 50 -3.28 0.13 16.55
N ASN A 51 -1.96 0.29 16.52
CA ASN A 51 -1.30 1.57 16.77
C ASN A 51 -1.31 2.51 15.55
N ILE A 52 -1.73 2.03 14.39
CA ILE A 52 -1.76 2.80 13.14
C ILE A 52 -3.16 3.39 12.97
N ASN A 53 -3.27 4.71 13.14
CA ASN A 53 -4.51 5.43 12.94
C ASN A 53 -4.61 5.89 11.48
N LEU A 54 -5.42 5.18 10.70
CA LEU A 54 -5.75 5.55 9.31
C LEU A 54 -7.23 5.90 9.23
N TYR A 55 -7.56 6.89 8.42
CA TYR A 55 -8.93 7.16 8.03
C TYR A 55 -9.42 6.07 7.07
N GLU A 56 -10.74 5.88 7.02
CA GLU A 56 -11.38 4.85 6.19
C GLU A 56 -11.00 4.97 4.70
N HIS A 57 -10.85 6.19 4.18
CA HIS A 57 -10.47 6.40 2.78
C HIS A 57 -9.01 6.01 2.49
N GLU A 58 -8.11 6.19 3.46
CA GLU A 58 -6.70 5.78 3.35
C GLU A 58 -6.58 4.25 3.36
N LEU A 59 -7.37 3.61 4.22
CA LEU A 59 -7.48 2.16 4.26
C LEU A 59 -7.97 1.57 2.93
N LYS A 60 -8.95 2.21 2.29
CA LYS A 60 -9.46 1.80 0.97
C LYS A 60 -8.38 1.85 -0.10
N LEU A 61 -7.39 2.74 0.00
CA LEU A 61 -6.28 2.81 -0.96
C LEU A 61 -5.32 1.63 -0.82
N PHE A 62 -5.07 1.15 0.41
CA PHE A 62 -4.34 -0.11 0.62
C PHE A 62 -5.09 -1.31 0.08
N VAL A 63 -6.38 -1.42 0.42
CA VAL A 63 -7.24 -2.50 -0.08
C VAL A 63 -7.23 -2.51 -1.61
N LYS A 64 -7.41 -1.35 -2.25
CA LYS A 64 -7.40 -1.22 -3.70
C LYS A 64 -6.05 -1.63 -4.31
N ALA A 65 -4.93 -1.17 -3.78
CA ALA A 65 -3.61 -1.58 -4.28
C ALA A 65 -3.39 -3.10 -4.19
N ILE A 66 -3.86 -3.74 -3.12
CA ILE A 66 -3.80 -5.20 -2.97
C ILE A 66 -4.73 -5.88 -3.98
N MET A 67 -5.97 -5.40 -4.13
CA MET A 67 -6.95 -5.92 -5.08
C MET A 67 -6.44 -5.88 -6.53
N ASP A 68 -5.91 -4.73 -6.95
CA ASP A 68 -5.41 -4.49 -8.31
C ASP A 68 -4.19 -5.38 -8.65
N ASN A 69 -3.51 -5.92 -7.63
CA ASN A 69 -2.34 -6.79 -7.76
C ASN A 69 -2.58 -8.23 -7.29
N LEU A 70 -3.84 -8.64 -7.06
CA LEU A 70 -4.18 -9.98 -6.55
C LEU A 70 -3.54 -11.09 -7.38
N ASN A 71 -3.56 -11.00 -8.71
CA ASN A 71 -3.00 -12.03 -9.57
C ASN A 71 -1.51 -12.26 -9.31
N HIS A 72 -0.73 -11.20 -9.09
CA HIS A 72 0.70 -11.32 -8.78
C HIS A 72 0.92 -11.92 -7.39
N ILE A 73 0.10 -11.52 -6.42
CA ILE A 73 0.15 -12.02 -5.05
C ILE A 73 -0.17 -13.53 -5.00
N LEU A 74 -1.21 -13.96 -5.74
CA LEU A 74 -1.67 -15.34 -5.76
C LEU A 74 -0.67 -16.28 -6.46
N VAL A 75 0.09 -15.81 -7.46
CA VAL A 75 1.17 -16.61 -8.07
C VAL A 75 2.26 -16.96 -7.04
N TYR A 76 2.51 -16.06 -6.08
CA TYR A 76 3.48 -16.31 -5.01
C TYR A 76 2.93 -17.23 -3.92
N ASN A 77 1.62 -17.21 -3.70
CA ASN A 77 0.97 -18.02 -2.67
C ASN A 77 0.84 -19.48 -3.13
N ARG A 78 1.35 -20.42 -2.34
CA ARG A 78 1.20 -21.86 -2.66
C ARG A 78 -0.25 -22.27 -2.47
N GLN A 79 -0.76 -23.10 -3.37
CA GLN A 79 -2.17 -23.55 -3.39
C GLN A 79 -2.62 -24.05 -2.00
N GLY A 80 -3.67 -23.43 -1.46
CA GLY A 80 -4.35 -23.86 -0.23
C GLY A 80 -3.97 -23.10 1.04
N HIS A 81 -2.93 -22.26 1.02
CA HIS A 81 -2.59 -21.42 2.16
C HIS A 81 -3.25 -20.04 2.08
N ARG A 82 -3.52 -19.41 3.22
CA ARG A 82 -3.91 -18.00 3.26
C ARG A 82 -2.68 -17.12 3.41
N LEU A 83 -2.75 -15.93 2.83
CA LEU A 83 -1.75 -14.89 2.95
C LEU A 83 -2.34 -13.71 3.73
N ILE A 84 -1.65 -13.32 4.80
CA ILE A 84 -1.94 -12.11 5.55
C ILE A 84 -0.84 -11.09 5.23
N ILE A 85 -1.24 -9.94 4.70
CA ILE A 85 -0.41 -8.76 4.60
C ILE A 85 -0.61 -7.98 5.90
N LYS A 86 0.40 -7.97 6.76
CA LYS A 86 0.37 -7.26 8.04
C LYS A 86 1.13 -5.93 7.92
N ILE A 87 0.42 -4.81 7.99
CA ILE A 87 1.03 -3.48 8.10
C ILE A 87 1.40 -3.24 9.57
N ASN A 88 2.71 -3.22 9.84
CA ASN A 88 3.27 -3.01 11.17
C ASN A 88 3.44 -1.52 11.49
N ASN A 89 3.75 -0.71 10.49
CA ASN A 89 3.90 0.74 10.65
C ASN A 89 3.70 1.49 9.33
N VAL A 90 3.22 2.72 9.42
CA VAL A 90 3.12 3.67 8.29
C VAL A 90 3.65 5.02 8.76
N ILE A 91 4.68 5.54 8.11
CA ILE A 91 5.31 6.83 8.47
C ILE A 91 5.17 7.81 7.32
N PHE A 92 4.61 8.98 7.60
CA PHE A 92 4.47 10.08 6.65
C PHE A 92 4.48 11.42 7.40
N PRO A 93 5.25 12.43 6.96
CA PRO A 93 5.16 13.78 7.49
C PRO A 93 3.82 14.41 7.08
N ILE A 94 3.13 15.05 8.03
CA ILE A 94 1.82 15.68 7.77
C ILE A 94 1.88 16.73 6.65
N THR A 95 3.03 17.39 6.48
CA THR A 95 3.24 18.41 5.43
C THR A 95 3.60 17.85 4.06
N ASP A 96 4.04 16.58 4.01
CA ASP A 96 4.60 15.92 2.82
C ASP A 96 3.78 14.68 2.47
N TYR A 97 2.45 14.82 2.48
CA TYR A 97 1.52 13.71 2.40
C TYR A 97 0.26 14.06 1.59
N GLN A 98 -0.17 13.11 0.77
CA GLN A 98 -1.51 13.03 0.20
C GLN A 98 -1.97 11.57 0.23
N SER A 99 -3.26 11.35 0.50
CA SER A 99 -3.83 10.03 0.72
C SER A 99 -3.57 9.06 -0.42
N GLU A 100 -3.67 9.54 -1.65
CA GLU A 100 -3.43 8.82 -2.90
C GLU A 100 -2.04 8.17 -2.93
N GLY A 101 -1.05 8.76 -2.23
CA GLY A 101 0.27 8.17 -2.07
C GLY A 101 0.26 6.80 -1.39
N PHE A 102 -0.73 6.49 -0.54
CA PHE A 102 -0.84 5.17 0.10
C PHE A 102 -1.05 4.04 -0.90
N TYR A 103 -1.83 4.29 -1.97
CA TYR A 103 -2.01 3.32 -3.04
C TYR A 103 -0.65 2.96 -3.66
N TYR A 104 0.13 3.95 -4.08
CA TYR A 104 1.43 3.72 -4.73
C TYR A 104 2.51 3.21 -3.77
N ALA A 105 2.48 3.64 -2.51
CA ALA A 105 3.40 3.12 -1.50
C ALA A 105 3.15 1.62 -1.26
N MET A 106 1.87 1.22 -1.21
CA MET A 106 1.51 -0.19 -1.08
C MET A 106 1.82 -0.97 -2.35
N GLU A 107 1.53 -0.43 -3.54
CA GLU A 107 1.90 -1.05 -4.81
C GLU A 107 3.41 -1.29 -4.92
N GLY A 108 4.22 -0.31 -4.49
CA GLY A 108 5.66 -0.43 -4.40
C GLY A 108 6.13 -1.52 -3.42
N TRP A 109 5.49 -1.58 -2.24
CA TRP A 109 5.77 -2.64 -1.27
C TRP A 109 5.40 -4.03 -1.80
N LEU A 110 4.25 -4.17 -2.48
CA LEU A 110 3.80 -5.41 -3.09
C LEU A 110 4.77 -5.89 -4.17
N GLY A 111 5.20 -5.00 -5.06
CA GLY A 111 6.16 -5.32 -6.12
C GLY A 111 7.48 -5.81 -5.54
N LEU A 112 7.99 -5.13 -4.52
CA LEU A 112 9.20 -5.53 -3.80
C LEU A 112 9.05 -6.90 -3.12
N ASN A 113 7.94 -7.13 -2.41
CA ASN A 113 7.74 -8.34 -1.61
C ASN A 113 7.41 -9.58 -2.46
N PHE A 114 6.68 -9.41 -3.56
CA PHE A 114 6.22 -10.52 -4.43
C PHE A 114 7.01 -10.65 -5.74
N GLY A 115 8.00 -9.78 -5.97
CA GLY A 115 8.94 -9.90 -7.09
C GLY A 115 8.35 -9.54 -8.45
N PHE A 116 7.41 -8.58 -8.50
CA PHE A 116 6.88 -8.04 -9.75
C PHE A 116 7.22 -6.55 -9.88
N GLU A 117 7.20 -6.04 -11.11
CA GLU A 117 7.43 -4.62 -11.38
C GLU A 117 6.15 -3.82 -11.07
N SER A 118 6.22 -2.96 -10.06
CA SER A 118 5.14 -2.02 -9.74
C SER A 118 4.92 -1.04 -10.90
N LYS A 119 3.67 -0.63 -11.13
CA LYS A 119 3.39 0.39 -12.15
C LYS A 119 4.09 1.70 -11.78
N PRO A 120 4.52 2.49 -12.79
CA PRO A 120 5.07 3.80 -12.52
C PRO A 120 4.01 4.68 -11.85
N VAL A 121 4.45 5.50 -10.90
CA VAL A 121 3.58 6.51 -10.29
C VAL A 121 3.32 7.60 -11.31
N ILE A 122 2.09 7.68 -11.80
CA ILE A 122 1.67 8.72 -12.74
C ILE A 122 1.02 9.86 -11.96
N TYR A 123 1.63 11.03 -12.04
CA TYR A 123 1.15 12.23 -11.37
C TYR A 123 1.46 13.51 -12.16
N SER A 124 0.68 14.54 -11.89
CA SER A 124 0.97 15.92 -12.28
C SER A 124 0.86 16.84 -11.06
N PHE A 125 1.44 18.03 -11.13
CA PHE A 125 1.33 19.02 -10.05
C PHE A 125 0.45 20.18 -10.48
N ASP A 126 -0.69 20.35 -9.77
CA ASP A 126 -1.56 21.49 -9.96
C ASP A 126 -1.06 22.66 -9.10
N LYS A 127 -0.42 23.64 -9.76
CA LYS A 127 0.11 24.85 -9.10
C LYS A 127 -0.98 25.73 -8.51
N LEU A 128 -2.18 25.75 -9.09
CA LEU A 128 -3.28 26.59 -8.61
C LEU A 128 -3.84 26.07 -7.29
N GLN A 129 -3.92 24.73 -7.17
CA GLN A 129 -4.39 24.07 -5.95
C GLN A 129 -3.24 23.66 -5.01
N ASN A 130 -1.98 23.86 -5.42
CA ASN A 130 -0.77 23.44 -4.72
C ASN A 130 -0.85 21.96 -4.30
N LYS A 131 -1.25 21.07 -5.22
CA LYS A 131 -1.48 19.64 -4.94
C LYS A 131 -1.02 18.74 -6.07
N PHE A 132 -0.61 17.51 -5.74
CA PHE A 132 -0.40 16.46 -6.73
C PHE A 132 -1.75 15.88 -7.15
N ILE A 133 -1.90 15.67 -8.45
CA ILE A 133 -3.02 14.96 -9.08
C ILE A 133 -2.50 13.59 -9.49
N PHE A 134 -3.11 12.54 -8.96
CA PHE A 134 -2.73 11.16 -9.21
C PHE A 134 -3.69 10.49 -10.19
N GLU A 135 -3.15 9.65 -11.06
CA GLU A 135 -3.93 8.77 -11.92
C GLU A 135 -3.95 7.36 -11.31
N ILE A 136 -4.83 7.16 -10.32
CA ILE A 136 -5.07 5.83 -9.76
C ILE A 136 -5.99 5.08 -10.74
N PRO A 137 -5.63 3.87 -11.20
CA PRO A 137 -6.49 3.07 -12.06
C PRO A 137 -7.87 2.89 -11.42
N GLU A 138 -8.96 2.99 -12.17
CA GLU A 138 -10.32 2.71 -11.64
C GLU A 138 -10.48 1.24 -11.21
#